data_AF-A0A9Q1L5S1-F1
#
_entry.id   AF-A0A9Q1L5S1-F1
#
_cell.length_a   1.000
_cell.length_b   1.000
_cell.length_c   1.000
_cell.angle_alpha   90.00
_cell.angle_beta   90.00
_cell.angle_gamma   90.00
#
_symmetry.space_group_name_H-M   'P 1'
#
loop_
_entity.id
_entity.type
_entity.pdbx_description
1 polymer ?
#
loop_
_entity_poly.entity_id
_entity_poly.type
_entity_poly.pdbx_seq_one_letter_code
_entity_poly.pdbx_strand_id
1 'polypeptide(L)' 'MHKDPLFWKENINNFEENGFQILRVLMTILDTSSDARTLAVACYDLSQFIQCHPAGRIIVADLKAKERVMKV' A
#
# COMPACT_ATOMS: atom_id res chain seq x y z
N MET A 1 5.01 -0.16 -14.26
CA MET A 1 3.94 0.00 -13.26
C MET A 1 4.50 0.42 -11.90
N HIS A 2 4.98 -0.47 -11.03
CA HIS A 2 5.41 -0.09 -9.66
C HIS A 2 6.40 1.09 -9.63
N LYS A 3 7.38 1.14 -10.54
CA LYS A 3 8.38 2.23 -10.58
C LYS A 3 7.98 3.43 -11.43
N ASP A 4 6.79 3.43 -12.03
CA ASP A 4 6.35 4.45 -12.98
C ASP A 4 5.57 5.56 -12.25
N PRO A 5 6.09 6.80 -12.17
CA PRO A 5 5.40 7.89 -11.51
C PRO A 5 4.06 8.26 -12.16
N LEU A 6 3.91 8.05 -13.48
CA LEU A 6 2.67 8.37 -14.20
C LEU A 6 1.55 7.42 -13.76
N PHE A 7 1.86 6.12 -13.65
CA PHE A 7 0.92 5.13 -13.13
C PHE A 7 0.33 5.57 -11.78
N TRP A 8 1.19 5.95 -10.83
CA TRP A 8 0.72 6.37 -9.51
C TRP A 8 -0.09 7.64 -9.58
N LYS A 9 0.36 8.66 -10.31
CA LYS A 9 -0.37 9.92 -10.47
C LYS A 9 -1.78 9.70 -11.02
N GLU A 10 -1.95 8.78 -11.96
CA GLU A 10 -3.24 8.51 -12.60
C GLU A 10 -4.16 7.62 -11.79
N ASN A 11 -3.61 6.68 -11.01
CA ASN A 11 -4.38 5.61 -10.38
C ASN A 11 -4.51 5.74 -8.85
N ILE A 12 -3.90 6.74 -8.22
CA ILE A 12 -3.81 6.80 -6.75
C ILE A 12 -5.17 6.82 -6.05
N ASN A 13 -6.14 7.55 -6.61
CA ASN A 13 -7.47 7.68 -6.01
C ASN A 13 -8.27 6.37 -6.11
N ASN A 14 -7.95 5.51 -7.08
CA ASN A 14 -8.63 4.21 -7.27
C ASN A 14 -8.34 3.25 -6.10
N PHE A 15 -7.30 3.51 -5.30
CA PHE A 15 -7.00 2.73 -4.10
C PHE A 15 -8.04 2.92 -2.98
N GLU A 16 -8.88 3.95 -3.05
CA GLU A 16 -9.99 4.16 -2.12
C GLU A 16 -11.25 3.38 -2.49
N GLU A 17 -11.35 2.94 -3.75
CA GLU A 17 -12.51 2.23 -4.26
C GLU A 17 -12.74 0.92 -3.51
N ASN A 18 -14.00 0.48 -3.52
CA ASN A 18 -14.43 -0.79 -2.93
C ASN A 18 -14.03 -0.92 -1.45
N GLY A 19 -14.06 0.19 -0.70
CA GLY A 19 -13.72 0.21 0.72
C GLY A 19 -12.25 -0.05 0.99
N PHE A 20 -11.38 0.56 0.19
CA PHE A 20 -9.92 0.40 0.22
C PHE A 20 -9.46 -1.03 -0.06
N GLN A 21 -10.12 -1.73 -1.00
CA GLN A 21 -9.88 -3.14 -1.25
C GLN A 21 -8.40 -3.42 -1.60
N ILE A 22 -7.79 -2.58 -2.43
CA ILE A 22 -6.38 -2.74 -2.84
C ILE A 22 -5.46 -2.63 -1.63
N LEU A 23 -5.65 -1.62 -0.78
CA LEU A 23 -4.87 -1.46 0.45
C LEU A 23 -5.04 -2.67 1.38
N ARG A 24 -6.27 -3.17 1.54
CA ARG A 24 -6.54 -4.37 2.34
C ARG A 24 -5.82 -5.60 1.80
N VAL A 25 -5.76 -5.78 0.47
CA VAL A 25 -5.01 -6.88 -0.16
C VAL A 25 -3.52 -6.74 0.11
N LEU A 26 -2.94 -5.54 -0.05
CA LEU A 26 -1.53 -5.29 0.27
C LEU A 26 -1.23 -5.63 1.74
N MET A 27 -2.12 -5.27 2.65
CA MET A 27 -1.96 -5.60 4.06
C MET A 27 -2.06 -7.11 4.34
N THR A 28 -2.97 -7.83 3.68
CA THR A 28 -3.04 -9.30 3.77
C THR A 28 -1.74 -9.92 3.28
N ILE A 29 -1.16 -9.42 2.18
CA ILE A 29 0.13 -9.90 1.67
C ILE A 29 1.24 -9.71 2.72
N LEU A 30 1.28 -8.56 3.41
CA LEU A 30 2.23 -8.33 4.49
C LEU A 30 2.06 -9.31 5.66
N ASP A 31 0.83 -9.72 5.95
CA ASP A 31 0.53 -10.64 7.05
C ASP A 31 0.80 -12.12 6.70
N THR A 32 0.66 -12.51 5.43
CA THR A 32 0.63 -13.93 5.03
C THR A 32 1.79 -14.39 4.17
N SER A 33 2.50 -13.49 3.48
CA SER A 33 3.60 -13.88 2.60
C SER A 33 4.89 -14.11 3.39
N SER A 34 5.65 -15.14 3.01
CA SER A 34 7.02 -15.36 3.47
C SER A 34 8.07 -15.07 2.38
N ASP A 35 7.64 -14.68 1.18
CA ASP A 35 8.53 -14.32 0.08
C ASP A 35 9.00 -12.87 0.22
N ALA A 36 10.31 -12.69 0.46
CA ALA A 36 10.92 -11.38 0.72
C ALA A 36 10.68 -10.37 -0.42
N ARG A 37 10.64 -10.84 -1.68
CA ARG A 37 10.40 -9.97 -2.83
C ARG A 37 8.97 -9.45 -2.85
N THR A 38 8.00 -10.33 -2.61
CA THR A 38 6.58 -9.98 -2.52
C THR A 38 6.34 -8.98 -1.39
N LEU A 39 6.91 -9.22 -0.22
CA LEU A 39 6.82 -8.29 0.92
C LEU A 39 7.43 -6.92 0.60
N ALA A 40 8.61 -6.89 -0.03
CA ALA A 40 9.25 -5.65 -0.44
C ALA A 40 8.40 -4.84 -1.44
N VAL A 41 7.76 -5.51 -2.40
CA VAL A 41 6.87 -4.85 -3.37
C VAL A 41 5.62 -4.30 -2.66
N ALA A 42 5.00 -5.06 -1.76
CA ALA A 42 3.83 -4.60 -1.01
C ALA A 42 4.15 -3.38 -0.12
N CYS A 43 5.29 -3.41 0.58
CA CYS A 43 5.80 -2.26 1.34
C CYS A 43 6.04 -1.03 0.46
N TYR A 44 6.62 -1.24 -0.73
CA TYR A 44 6.89 -0.16 -1.67
C TYR A 44 5.58 0.46 -2.18
N ASP A 45 4.60 -0.34 -2.59
CA ASP A 45 3.31 0.15 -3.09
C ASP A 45 2.53 0.91 -2.02
N LEU A 46 2.56 0.45 -0.76
CA LEU A 46 2.02 1.22 0.37
C LEU A 46 2.73 2.57 0.55
N SER A 47 4.05 2.61 0.37
CA SER A 47 4.81 3.86 0.44
C SER A 47 4.44 4.82 -0.70
N GLN A 48 4.17 4.30 -1.90
CA GLN A 48 3.72 5.11 -3.03
C GLN A 48 2.33 5.70 -2.77
N PHE A 49 1.41 4.92 -2.18
CA PHE A 49 0.13 5.45 -1.73
C PHE A 49 0.30 6.61 -0.73
N ILE A 50 1.18 6.46 0.25
CA ILE A 50 1.47 7.52 1.23
C ILE A 50 2.05 8.78 0.58
N GLN A 51 2.91 8.63 -0.44
CA GLN A 51 3.60 9.74 -1.09
C GLN A 51 2.71 10.49 -2.09
N CYS A 52 1.88 9.77 -2.84
CA CYS A 52 1.09 10.33 -3.92
C CYS A 52 -0.33 10.74 -3.49
N HIS A 53 -0.89 10.11 -2.45
CA HIS A 53 -2.23 10.43 -1.98
C HIS A 53 -2.20 11.50 -0.88
N PRO A 54 -2.95 12.62 -0.99
CA PRO A 54 -2.93 13.69 0.00
C PRO A 54 -3.28 13.22 1.42
N ALA A 55 -4.23 12.30 1.55
CA ALA A 55 -4.65 11.71 2.81
C ALA A 55 -3.94 10.39 3.14
N GLY A 56 -2.96 9.96 2.32
CA GLY A 56 -2.39 8.61 2.38
C GLY A 56 -1.81 8.26 3.76
N ARG A 57 -1.14 9.21 4.42
CA ARG A 57 -0.62 9.00 5.80
C ARG A 57 -1.72 8.69 6.80
N ILE A 58 -2.83 9.41 6.73
CA ILE A 58 -3.96 9.26 7.68
C ILE A 58 -4.65 7.92 7.41
N ILE A 59 -5.00 7.64 6.16
CA ILE A 59 -5.69 6.41 5.76
C ILE A 59 -4.87 5.17 6.16
N VAL A 60 -3.57 5.16 5.88
CA VAL A 60 -2.70 4.03 6.22
C VAL A 60 -2.53 3.86 7.73
N ALA A 61 -2.55 4.95 8.50
CA ALA A 61 -2.53 4.92 9.96
C ALA A 61 -3.85 4.34 10.52
N ASP A 62 -5.00 4.76 9.99
CA ASP A 62 -6.32 4.26 10.40
C ASP A 62 -6.48 2.77 10.10
N LEU A 63 -5.88 2.30 9.00
CA LEU A 63 -5.81 0.89 8.65
C LEU A 63 -4.80 0.10 9.51
N LYS A 64 -3.99 0.76 10.35
CA LYS A 64 -2.93 0.16 11.19
C LYS A 64 -1.85 -0.57 10.39
N ALA A 65 -1.54 -0.11 9.17
CA ALA A 65 -0.55 -0.82 8.33
C ALA A 65 0.88 -0.75 8.90
N LYS A 66 1.21 0.29 9.68
CA LYS A 66 2.54 0.44 10.31
C LYS A 66 2.91 -0.77 11.17
N GLU A 67 1.96 -1.28 11.96
CA GLU A 67 2.16 -2.44 12.84
C GLU A 67 2.45 -3.72 12.05
N ARG A 68 1.94 -3.82 10.81
CA ARG A 68 2.15 -4.98 9.94
C ARG A 68 3.52 -4.91 9.26
N VAL A 69 3.87 -3.75 8.72
CA VAL A 69 5.19 -3.52 8.10
C VAL A 69 6.33 -3.76 9.08
N MET A 70 6.16 -3.41 10.36
CA MET A 70 7.20 -3.63 11.38
C MET A 70 7.43 -5.11 11.76
N LYS A 71 6.55 -6.02 11.33
CA LYS A 71 6.69 -7.47 11.57
C LYS A 71 7.35 -8.22 10.40
N VAL A 72 7.50 -7.54 9.27
CA VAL A 72 8.12 -8.08 8.05
C VAL A 72 9.63 -8.19 8.21
#